data_AF-C5KI50-F1
#
_entry.id   AF-C5KI50-F1
#
_cell.length_a   1.000
_cell.length_b   1.000
_cell.length_c   1.000
_cell.angle_alpha   90.00
_cell.angle_beta   90.00
_cell.angle_gamma   90.00
#
_symmetry.space_group_name_H-M   'P 1'
#
loop_
_entity.id
_entity.type
_entity.pdbx_description
1 polymer ?
#
loop_
_entity_poly.entity_id
_entity_poly.type
_entity_poly.pdbx_seq_one_letter_code
_entity_poly.pdbx_strand_id
1 'polypeptide(L)'
;MKRAAPHTKSGDAEKLIKYYEDRAIKELRFTVNGMPVHVQNIDPECTLLEWLRASGLCGAKLVCGEGGCGACTVSVFTTDIVTGKPVHRSVNSCLVSVCDVSGCEVTTIEGVKGDDCEAKCDASDSSTRAGACNSRRHGGSRSLRNLG
;
A
#
# COMPACT_ATOMS: atom_id res chain seq x y z
N MET A 1 5.60 15.85 -16.30
CA MET A 1 5.95 17.25 -15.98
C MET A 1 5.57 17.52 -14.53
N LYS A 2 6.48 17.35 -13.56
CA LYS A 2 6.21 17.69 -12.15
C LYS A 2 6.09 19.21 -12.07
N ARG A 3 4.93 19.74 -11.70
CA ARG A 3 4.78 21.18 -11.39
C ARG A 3 5.53 21.42 -10.09
N ALA A 4 6.57 22.25 -10.11
CA ALA A 4 7.34 22.55 -8.92
C ALA A 4 6.43 23.07 -7.80
N ALA A 5 6.57 22.50 -6.60
CA ALA A 5 5.96 23.05 -5.40
C ALA A 5 6.45 24.50 -5.22
N PRO A 6 5.58 25.44 -4.83
CA PRO A 6 5.98 26.83 -4.65
C PRO A 6 7.05 26.91 -3.54
N HIS A 7 8.21 27.47 -3.85
CA HIS A 7 9.21 27.82 -2.84
C HIS A 7 8.69 29.01 -2.02
N THR A 8 8.07 28.75 -0.87
CA THR A 8 7.62 29.81 0.03
C THR A 8 8.72 30.16 1.03
N LYS A 9 8.95 31.47 1.24
CA LYS A 9 9.78 31.94 2.35
C LYS A 9 9.03 31.67 3.67
N SER A 10 9.75 31.65 4.79
CA SER A 10 9.33 31.19 6.13
C SER A 10 8.10 31.88 6.78
N GLY A 11 7.30 32.65 6.04
CA GLY A 11 6.10 33.35 6.53
C GLY A 11 4.78 33.04 5.81
N ASP A 12 4.77 32.29 4.69
CA ASP A 12 3.56 32.11 3.88
C ASP A 12 2.91 30.72 4.03
N ALA A 13 2.73 30.24 5.27
CA ALA A 13 2.12 28.92 5.54
C ALA A 13 0.70 28.81 4.97
N GLU A 14 -0.10 29.87 5.06
CA GLU A 14 -1.47 29.92 4.53
C GLU A 14 -1.53 29.72 3.02
N LYS A 15 -0.56 30.26 2.28
CA LYS A 15 -0.47 30.14 0.83
C LYS A 15 -0.09 28.72 0.40
N LEU A 16 0.69 28.03 1.23
CA LEU A 16 1.06 26.64 1.04
C LEU A 16 -0.13 25.71 1.33
N ILE A 17 -0.85 25.94 2.44
CA ILE A 17 -2.06 25.18 2.81
C ILE A 17 -3.10 25.27 1.70
N LYS A 18 -3.40 26.48 1.23
CA LYS A 18 -4.34 26.69 0.12
C LYS A 18 -3.89 25.97 -1.17
N TYR A 19 -2.60 25.96 -1.47
CA TYR A 19 -2.07 25.28 -2.65
C TYR A 19 -2.29 23.76 -2.61
N TYR A 20 -2.12 23.13 -1.43
CA TYR A 20 -2.39 21.70 -1.27
C TYR A 20 -3.89 21.40 -1.24
N GLU A 21 -4.72 22.25 -0.60
CA GLU A 21 -6.18 22.13 -0.65
C GLU A 21 -6.75 22.23 -2.07
N ASP A 22 -6.26 23.17 -2.88
CA ASP A 22 -6.71 23.36 -4.27
C ASP A 22 -6.29 22.20 -5.19
N ARG A 23 -5.29 21.40 -4.80
CA ARG A 23 -4.79 20.24 -5.58
C ARG A 23 -5.28 18.89 -5.08
N ALA A 24 -5.73 18.81 -3.84
CA ALA A 24 -6.19 17.58 -3.25
C ALA A 24 -7.37 17.02 -4.05
N ILE A 25 -7.36 15.72 -4.28
CA ILE A 25 -8.54 15.06 -4.85
C ILE A 25 -9.60 14.99 -3.75
N LYS A 26 -10.74 15.62 -4.01
CA LYS A 26 -11.84 15.77 -3.03
C LYS A 26 -12.37 14.43 -2.55
N GLU A 27 -12.61 13.50 -3.47
CA GLU A 27 -13.12 12.16 -3.16
C GLU A 27 -12.49 11.12 -4.07
N LEU A 28 -12.12 9.98 -3.48
CA LEU A 28 -11.58 8.82 -4.16
C LEU A 28 -12.24 7.55 -3.61
N ARG A 29 -12.62 6.64 -4.50
CA ARG A 29 -13.29 5.38 -4.16
C ARG A 29 -12.57 4.21 -4.80
N PHE A 30 -12.27 3.20 -4.01
CA PHE A 30 -11.65 1.95 -4.46
C PHE A 30 -11.92 0.86 -3.44
N THR A 31 -11.58 -0.38 -3.76
CA THR A 31 -11.78 -1.52 -2.86
C THR A 31 -10.43 -2.07 -2.42
N VAL A 32 -10.28 -2.40 -1.14
CA VAL A 32 -9.07 -3.02 -0.60
C VAL A 32 -9.43 -4.30 0.14
N ASN A 33 -8.88 -5.43 -0.31
CA ASN A 33 -9.16 -6.76 0.28
C ASN A 33 -10.68 -7.03 0.41
N GLY A 34 -11.47 -6.67 -0.61
CA GLY A 34 -12.93 -6.79 -0.62
C GLY A 34 -13.70 -5.73 0.20
N MET A 35 -13.02 -4.84 0.93
CA MET A 35 -13.66 -3.75 1.67
C MET A 35 -13.71 -2.46 0.85
N PRO A 36 -14.88 -1.82 0.67
CA PRO A 36 -14.97 -0.53 -0.02
C PRO A 36 -14.33 0.56 0.84
N VAL A 37 -13.44 1.33 0.23
CA VAL A 37 -12.71 2.43 0.87
C VAL A 37 -13.14 3.74 0.22
N HIS A 38 -13.46 4.70 1.06
CA HIS A 38 -13.76 6.07 0.67
C HIS A 38 -12.74 7.02 1.31
N VAL A 39 -11.95 7.69 0.49
CA VAL A 39 -10.92 8.63 0.95
C VAL A 39 -11.26 10.03 0.44
N GLN A 40 -11.09 11.03 1.30
CA GLN A 40 -11.29 12.44 0.97
C GLN A 40 -9.98 13.21 1.14
N ASN A 41 -9.83 14.30 0.39
CA ASN A 41 -8.69 15.20 0.44
C ASN A 41 -7.32 14.48 0.34
N ILE A 42 -7.19 13.55 -0.60
CA ILE A 42 -5.93 12.83 -0.84
C ILE A 42 -5.01 13.67 -1.71
N ASP A 43 -3.72 13.71 -1.36
CA ASP A 43 -2.68 14.29 -2.22
C ASP A 43 -2.50 13.39 -3.46
N PRO A 44 -2.57 13.92 -4.70
CA PRO A 44 -2.28 13.15 -5.90
C PRO A 44 -0.85 12.58 -5.96
N GLU A 45 0.10 13.15 -5.21
CA GLU A 45 1.47 12.63 -5.10
C GLU A 45 1.59 11.48 -4.08
N CYS A 46 0.54 11.22 -3.29
CA CYS A 46 0.52 10.11 -2.35
C CYS A 46 0.59 8.78 -3.11
N THR A 47 1.59 7.97 -2.76
CA THR A 47 1.73 6.64 -3.35
C THR A 47 0.79 5.64 -2.69
N LEU A 48 0.41 4.60 -3.44
CA LEU A 48 -0.43 3.53 -2.93
C LEU A 48 0.21 2.86 -1.71
N LEU A 49 1.53 2.71 -1.71
CA LEU A 49 2.25 2.12 -0.59
C LEU A 49 2.15 2.96 0.69
N GLU A 50 2.32 4.28 0.60
CA GLU A 50 2.19 5.18 1.75
C GLU A 50 0.79 5.11 2.34
N TRP A 51 -0.23 5.12 1.48
CA TRP A 51 -1.62 5.02 1.91
C TRP A 51 -1.96 3.65 2.55
N LEU A 52 -1.50 2.55 1.97
CA LEU A 52 -1.70 1.20 2.53
C LEU A 52 -1.06 1.09 3.93
N ARG A 53 0.14 1.63 4.10
CA ARG A 53 0.82 1.62 5.40
C ARG A 53 0.15 2.52 6.42
N ALA A 54 -0.31 3.70 6.00
CA ALA A 54 -1.06 4.63 6.85
C ALA A 54 -2.42 4.05 7.29
N SER A 55 -3.03 3.19 6.47
CA SER A 55 -4.25 2.46 6.81
C SER A 55 -4.00 1.18 7.65
N GLY A 56 -2.75 0.87 7.99
CA GLY A 56 -2.36 -0.27 8.83
C GLY A 56 -2.01 -1.54 8.06
N LEU A 57 -2.10 -1.55 6.73
CA LEU A 57 -1.73 -2.68 5.87
C LEU A 57 -0.22 -2.64 5.59
N CYS A 58 0.54 -3.34 6.43
CA CYS A 58 2.01 -3.29 6.47
C CYS A 58 2.72 -4.43 5.69
N GLY A 59 1.97 -5.29 5.03
CA GLY A 59 2.48 -6.42 4.28
C GLY A 59 3.29 -6.01 3.05
N ALA A 60 2.90 -4.90 2.40
CA ALA A 60 3.70 -4.25 1.37
C ALA A 60 4.81 -3.37 2.01
N LYS A 61 6.05 -3.55 1.57
CA LYS A 61 7.22 -2.88 2.17
C LYS A 61 7.90 -1.91 1.22
N LEU A 62 8.30 -0.75 1.76
CA LEU A 62 9.20 0.18 1.05
C LEU A 62 10.64 -0.27 1.28
N VAL A 63 11.33 -0.67 0.21
CA VAL A 63 12.74 -1.08 0.28
C VAL A 63 13.58 -0.28 -0.70
N CYS A 64 13.31 -0.40 -2.01
CA CYS A 64 14.09 0.30 -3.04
C CYS A 64 13.43 1.60 -3.55
N GLY A 65 12.11 1.74 -3.45
CA GLY A 65 11.37 2.90 -3.99
C GLY A 65 11.34 3.05 -5.53
N GLU A 66 12.11 2.24 -6.27
CA GLU A 66 12.24 2.31 -7.74
C GLU A 66 11.56 1.14 -8.48
N GLY A 67 10.92 0.22 -7.74
CA GLY A 67 10.22 -0.95 -8.30
C GLY A 67 11.11 -2.16 -8.65
N GLY A 68 12.43 -2.10 -8.43
CA GLY A 68 13.33 -3.20 -8.75
C GLY A 68 13.26 -4.41 -7.79
N CYS A 69 12.89 -4.19 -6.53
CA CYS A 69 12.93 -5.24 -5.50
C CYS A 69 11.64 -6.08 -5.37
N GLY A 70 10.50 -5.60 -5.89
CA GLY A 70 9.21 -6.26 -5.76
C GLY A 70 8.64 -6.39 -4.33
N ALA A 71 9.28 -5.82 -3.30
CA ALA A 71 8.79 -5.90 -1.91
C ALA A 71 7.48 -5.13 -1.68
N CYS A 72 7.15 -4.19 -2.58
CA CYS A 72 5.94 -3.38 -2.56
C CYS A 72 4.85 -3.92 -3.51
N THR A 73 4.94 -5.17 -3.98
CA THR A 73 4.02 -5.73 -4.98
C THR A 73 2.63 -5.94 -4.40
N VAL A 74 1.61 -5.42 -5.07
CA VAL A 74 0.18 -5.63 -4.77
C VAL A 74 -0.55 -6.10 -6.02
N SER A 75 -1.67 -6.79 -5.82
CA SER A 75 -2.56 -7.21 -6.91
C SER A 75 -3.61 -6.15 -7.15
N VAL A 76 -3.81 -5.76 -8.41
CA VAL A 76 -4.87 -4.84 -8.82
C VAL A 76 -5.76 -5.54 -9.83
N PHE A 77 -7.05 -5.58 -9.53
CA PHE A 77 -8.09 -6.04 -10.41
C PHE A 77 -8.80 -4.84 -11.00
N THR A 78 -8.91 -4.83 -12.32
CA THR A 78 -9.58 -3.79 -13.08
C THR A 78 -10.39 -4.44 -14.20
N THR A 79 -11.29 -3.69 -14.81
CA THR A 79 -12.00 -4.16 -16.00
C THR A 79 -11.39 -3.49 -17.22
N ASP A 80 -10.99 -4.28 -18.20
CA ASP A 80 -10.51 -3.75 -19.47
C ASP A 80 -11.66 -3.00 -20.17
N ILE A 81 -11.43 -1.71 -20.45
CA ILE A 81 -12.41 -0.82 -21.10
C ILE A 81 -12.75 -1.27 -22.53
N VAL A 82 -11.86 -2.01 -23.20
CA VAL A 82 -12.06 -2.44 -24.59
C VAL A 82 -12.78 -3.78 -24.63
N THR A 83 -12.33 -4.75 -23.84
CA THR A 83 -12.85 -6.13 -23.88
C THR A 83 -13.96 -6.40 -22.87
N GLY A 84 -14.14 -5.52 -21.88
CA GLY A 84 -15.10 -5.69 -20.78
C GLY A 84 -14.76 -6.84 -19.83
N LYS A 85 -13.56 -7.44 -19.96
CA LYS A 85 -13.15 -8.59 -19.16
C LYS A 85 -12.41 -8.13 -17.89
N PRO A 86 -12.54 -8.88 -16.79
CA PRO A 86 -11.71 -8.65 -15.61
C PRO A 86 -10.25 -8.94 -15.95
N VAL A 87 -9.37 -8.01 -15.62
CA VAL A 87 -7.93 -8.11 -15.79
C VAL A 87 -7.28 -7.97 -14.43
N HIS A 88 -6.41 -8.92 -14.12
CA HIS A 88 -5.56 -8.89 -12.94
C HIS A 88 -4.15 -8.47 -13.34
N ARG A 89 -3.56 -7.54 -12.58
CA ARG A 89 -2.18 -7.10 -12.76
C ARG A 89 -1.48 -6.98 -11.41
N SER A 90 -0.26 -7.49 -11.35
CA SER A 90 0.66 -7.22 -10.24
C SER A 90 1.37 -5.89 -10.49
N VAL A 91 1.31 -4.98 -9.53
CA VAL A 91 1.92 -3.65 -9.64
C VAL A 91 2.76 -3.33 -8.41
N ASN A 92 3.82 -2.54 -8.63
CA ASN A 92 4.65 -2.02 -7.55
C ASN A 92 3.97 -0.80 -6.92
N SER A 93 3.35 -0.96 -5.75
CA SER A 93 2.62 0.11 -5.04
C SER A 93 3.47 1.33 -4.71
N CYS A 94 4.80 1.19 -4.67
CA CYS A 94 5.74 2.28 -4.46
C CYS A 94 5.91 3.22 -5.67
N LEU A 95 5.44 2.83 -6.85
CA LEU A 95 5.50 3.65 -8.07
C LEU A 95 4.13 4.16 -8.53
N VAL A 96 3.06 3.61 -7.96
CA VAL A 96 1.68 3.87 -8.37
C VAL A 96 1.05 4.85 -7.38
N SER A 97 0.35 5.86 -7.87
CA SER A 97 -0.40 6.79 -7.00
C SER A 97 -1.70 6.14 -6.54
N VAL A 98 -2.21 6.55 -5.38
CA VAL A 98 -3.55 6.15 -4.93
C VAL A 98 -4.61 6.55 -5.98
N CYS A 99 -4.39 7.66 -6.69
CA CYS A 99 -5.32 8.13 -7.72
C CYS A 99 -5.42 7.18 -8.92
N ASP A 100 -4.35 6.44 -9.25
CA ASP A 100 -4.34 5.52 -10.39
C ASP A 100 -5.19 4.27 -10.15
N VAL A 101 -5.47 3.93 -8.89
CA VAL A 101 -6.30 2.78 -8.51
C VAL A 101 -7.75 3.17 -8.21
N SER A 102 -8.16 4.39 -8.57
CA SER A 102 -9.56 4.81 -8.48
C SER A 102 -10.48 3.83 -9.21
N GLY A 103 -11.51 3.34 -8.52
CA GLY A 103 -12.47 2.37 -9.06
C GLY A 103 -11.92 0.96 -9.27
N CYS A 104 -10.68 0.68 -8.89
CA CYS A 104 -10.08 -0.65 -8.97
C CYS A 104 -10.20 -1.39 -7.62
N GLU A 105 -9.99 -2.70 -7.66
CA GLU A 105 -9.88 -3.53 -6.47
C GLU A 105 -8.43 -3.91 -6.22
N VAL A 106 -7.91 -3.50 -5.07
CA VAL A 106 -6.54 -3.77 -4.63
C VAL A 106 -6.57 -4.90 -3.63
N THR A 107 -5.76 -5.93 -3.87
CA THR A 107 -5.55 -7.03 -2.93
C THR A 107 -4.10 -7.03 -2.48
N THR A 108 -3.92 -6.95 -1.17
CA THR A 108 -2.63 -7.00 -0.48
C THR A 108 -2.38 -8.41 0.05
N ILE A 109 -1.17 -8.70 0.54
CA ILE A 109 -0.84 -10.04 1.06
C ILE A 109 -1.69 -10.41 2.28
N GLU A 110 -2.15 -9.42 3.03
CA GLU A 110 -3.07 -9.54 4.16
C GLU A 110 -4.47 -10.00 3.70
N GLY A 111 -4.92 -9.59 2.51
CA GLY A 111 -6.19 -10.05 1.95
C GLY A 111 -6.13 -11.45 1.33
N VAL A 112 -4.93 -11.89 0.91
CA VAL A 112 -4.73 -13.24 0.33
C VAL A 112 -4.66 -14.31 1.42
N LYS A 113 -4.16 -13.96 2.61
CA LYS A 113 -4.14 -14.86 3.75
C LYS A 113 -5.45 -14.72 4.51
N GLY A 114 -6.40 -15.63 4.29
CA GLY A 114 -7.58 -15.75 5.15
C GLY A 114 -7.20 -15.83 6.63
N ASP A 115 -8.12 -15.42 7.51
CA ASP A 115 -8.16 -15.19 8.98
C ASP A 115 -7.07 -15.74 9.96
N ASP A 116 -6.06 -16.49 9.51
CA ASP A 116 -5.13 -17.25 10.34
C ASP A 116 -3.72 -16.68 10.51
N CYS A 117 -3.44 -15.41 10.15
CA CYS A 117 -2.20 -14.78 10.59
C CYS A 117 -2.28 -13.28 10.80
N GLU A 118 -2.24 -12.86 12.07
CA GLU A 118 -1.92 -11.49 12.46
C GLU A 118 -0.47 -11.17 12.06
N ALA A 119 -0.28 -10.60 10.86
CA ALA A 119 0.95 -9.90 10.53
C ALA A 119 0.89 -8.52 11.20
N LYS A 120 1.13 -8.49 12.51
CA LYS A 120 1.24 -7.23 13.26
C LYS A 120 2.43 -6.43 12.75
N CYS A 121 2.21 -5.13 12.62
CA CYS A 121 3.18 -4.13 12.22
C CYS A 121 4.16 -3.85 13.36
N ASP A 122 5.09 -4.77 13.62
CA ASP A 122 6.20 -4.44 14.50
C ASP A 122 7.07 -3.39 13.79
N ALA A 123 7.03 -2.17 14.34
CA ALA A 123 7.67 -0.96 13.85
C ALA A 123 9.21 -0.98 13.91
N SER A 124 9.83 -2.15 13.79
CA SER A 124 11.27 -2.29 13.60
C SER A 124 11.55 -2.40 12.11
N ASP A 125 11.70 -1.24 11.50
CA ASP A 125 12.32 -1.07 10.19
C ASP A 125 13.75 -1.64 10.27
N SER A 126 13.90 -2.93 9.97
CA SER A 126 15.20 -3.54 9.83
C SER A 126 15.33 -4.05 8.42
N SER A 127 15.99 -3.20 7.64
CA SER A 127 16.86 -3.38 6.48
C SER A 127 17.69 -4.67 6.48
N THR A 128 17.11 -5.83 6.82
CA THR A 128 17.76 -7.11 6.81
C THR A 128 17.52 -7.75 5.46
N ARG A 129 18.45 -7.45 4.57
CA ARG A 129 18.78 -8.27 3.40
C ARG A 129 18.77 -9.75 3.84
N ALA A 130 18.04 -10.60 3.09
CA ALA A 130 17.81 -12.04 3.31
C ALA A 130 16.59 -12.39 4.19
N GLY A 131 15.46 -12.56 3.52
CA GLY A 131 14.27 -13.16 4.11
C GLY A 131 13.19 -13.27 3.06
N ALA A 132 13.32 -14.24 2.15
CA ALA A 132 12.20 -14.70 1.36
C ALA A 132 10.98 -14.83 2.27
N CYS A 133 9.82 -14.38 1.78
CA CYS A 133 8.53 -14.80 2.31
C CYS A 133 8.44 -16.33 2.10
N ASN A 134 9.13 -17.08 2.95
CA ASN A 134 9.01 -18.52 2.99
C ASN A 134 7.87 -18.75 3.97
N SER A 135 6.71 -19.09 3.43
CA SER A 135 5.68 -19.86 4.11
C SER A 135 6.34 -21.05 4.80
N ARG A 136 6.85 -20.83 6.01
CA ARG A 136 7.51 -21.87 6.80
C ARG A 136 6.38 -22.70 7.42
N ARG A 137 6.00 -23.69 6.62
CA ARG A 137 5.44 -25.01 6.92
C ARG A 137 4.85 -25.18 8.33
N HIS A 138 3.60 -25.64 8.34
CA HIS A 138 3.04 -26.48 9.39
C HIS A 138 4.09 -27.41 10.04
N GLY A 139 4.07 -27.46 11.36
CA GLY A 139 4.93 -28.35 12.13
C GLY A 139 4.81 -28.14 13.63
N GLY A 140 3.58 -28.24 14.15
CA GLY A 140 3.39 -28.44 15.58
C GLY A 140 4.10 -29.72 16.01
N SER A 141 5.10 -29.59 16.87
CA SER A 141 5.52 -30.67 17.76
C SER A 141 5.62 -30.10 19.17
N ARG A 142 4.48 -30.17 19.88
CA ARG A 142 4.51 -30.26 21.33
C ARG A 142 5.28 -31.52 21.68
N SER A 143 6.47 -31.38 22.25
CA SER A 143 7.08 -32.47 23.02
C SER A 143 7.39 -31.96 24.42
N LEU A 144 6.84 -32.69 25.37
CA LEU A 144 6.72 -32.37 26.79
C LEU A 144 8.10 -32.20 27.43
N ARG A 145 8.28 -31.13 28.19
CA ARG A 145 9.19 -31.12 29.35
C ARG A 145 8.35 -30.91 30.58
N ASN A 146 7.95 -32.02 31.20
CA ASN A 146 7.41 -32.03 32.55
C ASN A 146 8.48 -32.62 33.47
N LEU A 147 8.88 -31.78 34.42
CA LEU A 147 9.32 -32.04 35.79
C LEU A 147 9.66 -33.49 36.16
N GLY A 148 10.93 -33.66 36.53
CA GLY A 148 11.43 -34.64 37.49
C GLY A 148 12.41 -33.94 38.42
#